data_AF-A0A849ZG10-F1
#
_entry.id   AF-A0A849ZG10-F1
#
_cell.length_a   1.000
_cell.length_b   1.000
_cell.length_c   1.000
_cell.angle_alpha   90.00
_cell.angle_beta   90.00
_cell.angle_gamma   90.00
#
_symmetry.space_group_name_H-M   'P 1'
#
loop_
_entity.id
_entity.type
_entity.pdbx_description
1 polymer ?
#
loop_
_entity_poly.entity_id
_entity_poly.type
_entity_poly.pdbx_seq_one_letter_code
_entity_poly.pdbx_strand_id
1 'polypeptide(L)'
;MTLTQSLFVIALLIAASAFFSMAEISLAAARRLRLRQLADEGDARAERVLRVQDQPGDYFTVVQIGQNAVAILGGIVGEGALSPYFSALMELW
;
A
#
# COMPACT_ATOMS: atom_id res chain seq x y z
N MET A 1 -22.14 10.73 5.67
CA MET A 1 -21.20 10.90 4.52
C MET A 1 -22.04 10.89 3.27
N THR A 2 -21.90 11.88 2.38
CA THR A 2 -22.52 11.79 1.06
C THR A 2 -21.78 10.71 0.24
N LEU A 3 -22.45 10.10 -0.74
CA LEU A 3 -21.84 9.07 -1.60
C LEU A 3 -20.51 9.55 -2.21
N THR A 4 -20.47 10.81 -2.65
CA THR A 4 -19.26 11.45 -3.20
C THR A 4 -18.11 11.49 -2.20
N GLN A 5 -18.38 11.77 -0.91
CA GLN A 5 -17.35 11.75 0.14
C GLN A 5 -16.81 10.33 0.34
N SER A 6 -17.68 9.33 0.41
CA SER A 6 -17.27 7.93 0.57
C SER A 6 -16.42 7.44 -0.62
N LEU A 7 -16.83 7.77 -1.85
CA LEU A 7 -16.06 7.44 -3.06
C LEU A 7 -14.69 8.11 -3.08
N PHE A 8 -14.61 9.37 -2.66
CA PHE A 8 -13.33 10.07 -2.57
C PHE A 8 -12.39 9.43 -1.54
N VAL A 9 -12.92 9.04 -0.36
CA VAL A 9 -12.13 8.34 0.67
C VAL A 9 -11.68 6.96 0.18
N ILE A 10 -12.55 6.21 -0.49
CA ILE A 10 -12.20 4.91 -1.10
C ILE A 10 -11.09 5.09 -2.15
N ALA A 11 -11.18 6.10 -3.02
CA ALA A 11 -10.15 6.39 -3.99
C ALA A 11 -8.80 6.72 -3.33
N LEU A 12 -8.81 7.49 -2.24
CA LEU A 12 -7.61 7.80 -1.46
C LEU A 12 -7.01 6.54 -0.81
N LEU A 13 -7.85 5.65 -0.27
CA LEU A 13 -7.42 4.38 0.32
C LEU A 13 -6.83 3.44 -0.73
N ILE A 14 -7.41 3.37 -1.93
CA ILE A 14 -6.84 2.61 -3.07
C ILE A 14 -5.47 3.18 -3.45
N ALA A 15 -5.34 4.51 -3.56
CA ALA A 15 -4.07 5.15 -3.87
C ALA A 15 -3.00 4.86 -2.79
N ALA A 16 -3.39 4.89 -1.51
CA ALA A 16 -2.51 4.52 -0.41
C ALA A 16 -2.08 3.05 -0.48
N SER A 17 -3.02 2.13 -0.76
CA SER A 17 -2.72 0.70 -0.94
C SER A 17 -1.74 0.48 -2.11
N ALA A 18 -1.99 1.12 -3.25
CA ALA A 18 -1.11 1.06 -4.41
C ALA A 18 0.30 1.59 -4.09
N PHE A 19 0.40 2.67 -3.30
CA PHE A 19 1.69 3.19 -2.85
C PHE A 19 2.47 2.17 -2.01
N PHE A 20 1.84 1.55 -1.01
CA PHE A 20 2.49 0.51 -0.19
C PHE A 20 2.92 -0.69 -1.02
N SER A 21 2.05 -1.18 -1.91
CA SER A 21 2.36 -2.30 -2.80
C SER A 21 3.52 -1.99 -3.76
N MET A 22 3.57 -0.78 -4.32
CA MET A 22 4.71 -0.34 -5.15
C MET A 22 6.00 -0.23 -4.33
N ALA A 23 5.94 0.29 -3.10
CA ALA A 23 7.10 0.38 -2.23
C ALA A 23 7.68 -1.01 -1.90
N GLU A 24 6.82 -2.00 -1.67
CA GLU A 24 7.20 -3.39 -1.45
C GLU A 24 7.90 -4.00 -2.68
N ILE A 25 7.21 -3.96 -3.84
CA ILE A 25 7.68 -4.58 -5.08
C ILE A 25 8.95 -3.88 -5.58
N SER A 26 9.06 -2.55 -5.45
CA SER A 26 10.25 -1.81 -5.88
C SER A 26 11.51 -2.26 -5.14
N LEU A 27 11.42 -2.51 -3.83
CA LEU A 27 12.55 -2.99 -3.05
C LEU A 27 12.91 -4.43 -3.43
N ALA A 28 11.89 -5.29 -3.62
CA ALA A 28 12.07 -6.69 -4.01
C ALA A 28 12.65 -6.85 -5.42
N ALA A 29 12.25 -5.98 -6.36
CA ALA A 29 12.69 -6.01 -7.75
C ALA A 29 14.05 -5.32 -7.98
N ALA A 30 14.51 -4.49 -7.03
CA ALA A 30 15.76 -3.75 -7.17
C ALA A 30 16.97 -4.70 -7.19
N ARG A 31 17.73 -4.66 -8.30
CA ARG A 31 18.90 -5.52 -8.51
C ARG A 31 20.05 -5.10 -7.60
N ARG A 32 20.36 -5.93 -6.60
CA ARG A 32 21.45 -5.71 -5.64
C ARG A 32 22.81 -5.38 -6.31
N LEU A 33 23.13 -6.03 -7.43
CA LEU A 33 24.36 -5.75 -8.20
C LEU A 33 24.44 -4.29 -8.69
N ARG A 34 23.35 -3.77 -9.25
CA ARG A 34 23.30 -2.41 -9.79
C ARG A 34 23.32 -1.37 -8.68
N LEU A 35 22.67 -1.66 -7.55
CA LEU A 35 22.73 -0.81 -6.36
C LEU A 35 24.15 -0.73 -5.78
N ARG A 36 24.91 -1.84 -5.78
CA ARG A 36 26.32 -1.82 -5.35
C ARG A 36 27.18 -0.95 -6.25
N GLN A 37 27.04 -1.09 -7.58
CA GLN A 37 27.74 -0.22 -8.53
C GLN A 37 27.46 1.27 -8.28
N LEU A 38 26.19 1.64 -8.09
CA LEU A 38 25.81 3.02 -7.79
C LEU A 38 26.37 3.51 -6.44
N ALA A 39 26.41 2.64 -5.43
CA ALA A 39 26.99 2.96 -4.14
C ALA A 39 28.51 3.16 -4.23
N ASP A 40 29.19 2.32 -5.01
CA ASP A 40 30.63 2.43 -5.29
C ASP A 40 30.97 3.71 -6.08
N GLU A 41 30.04 4.19 -6.92
CA GLU A 41 30.10 5.49 -7.61
C GLU A 41 29.80 6.70 -6.69
N GLY A 42 29.46 6.46 -5.42
CA GLY A 42 29.22 7.49 -4.40
C GLY A 42 27.75 7.83 -4.13
N ASP A 43 26.78 7.07 -4.66
CA ASP A 43 25.36 7.30 -4.38
C ASP A 43 24.97 6.82 -2.97
N ALA A 44 24.87 7.77 -2.04
CA ALA A 44 24.44 7.54 -0.66
C ALA A 44 22.99 7.03 -0.52
N ARG A 45 22.16 7.12 -1.57
CA ARG A 45 20.81 6.52 -1.58
C ARG A 45 20.91 5.03 -1.90
N ALA A 46 21.74 4.65 -2.85
CA ALA A 46 21.96 3.24 -3.21
C ALA A 46 22.52 2.44 -2.01
N GLU A 47 23.45 3.02 -1.27
CA GLU A 47 23.98 2.42 -0.03
C GLU A 47 22.89 2.23 1.05
N ARG A 48 21.97 3.18 1.19
CA ARG A 48 20.82 3.05 2.11
C ARG A 48 19.88 1.93 1.69
N VAL A 49 19.55 1.84 0.40
CA VAL A 49 18.69 0.77 -0.12
C VAL A 49 19.36 -0.60 0.06
N LEU A 50 20.68 -0.70 -0.15
CA LEU A 50 21.44 -1.92 0.12
C LEU A 50 21.35 -2.36 1.59
N ARG A 51 21.49 -1.42 2.54
CA ARG A 51 21.35 -1.71 3.97
C ARG A 51 19.95 -2.24 4.31
N VAL A 52 18.91 -1.66 3.70
CA VAL A 52 17.54 -2.16 3.86
C VAL A 52 17.38 -3.55 3.22
N GLN A 53 17.99 -3.82 2.07
CA GLN A 53 17.97 -5.15 1.43
C GLN A 53 18.72 -6.23 2.21
N ASP A 54 19.74 -5.86 3.00
CA ASP A 54 20.50 -6.81 3.82
C ASP A 54 19.67 -7.32 5.01
N GLN A 55 18.79 -6.47 5.55
CA GLN A 55 17.85 -6.82 6.62
C GLN A 55 16.44 -6.33 6.29
N PRO A 56 15.75 -6.98 5.35
CA PRO A 56 14.50 -6.47 4.82
C PRO A 56 13.31 -6.74 5.76
N GLY A 57 13.48 -7.56 6.80
CA GLY A 57 12.42 -8.03 7.70
C GLY A 57 11.59 -6.90 8.31
N ASP A 58 12.24 -5.88 8.88
CA ASP A 58 11.55 -4.75 9.50
C ASP A 58 10.81 -3.90 8.45
N TYR A 59 11.43 -3.70 7.28
CA TYR A 59 10.81 -2.96 6.18
C TYR A 59 9.53 -3.63 5.67
N PHE A 60 9.59 -4.92 5.35
CA PHE A 60 8.42 -5.69 4.91
C PHE A 60 7.34 -5.70 5.98
N THR A 61 7.71 -5.84 7.25
CA THR A 61 6.76 -5.83 8.37
C THR A 61 6.00 -4.51 8.43
N VAL A 62 6.69 -3.36 8.35
CA VAL A 62 6.06 -2.04 8.39
C VAL A 62 5.14 -1.81 7.19
N VAL A 63 5.60 -2.14 5.98
CA VAL A 63 4.79 -1.99 4.76
C VAL A 63 3.54 -2.87 4.81
N GLN A 64 3.66 -4.12 5.27
CA GLN A 64 2.54 -5.04 5.40
C GLN A 64 1.52 -4.57 6.45
N ILE A 65 1.99 -4.05 7.59
CA ILE A 65 1.10 -3.44 8.60
C ILE A 65 0.32 -2.27 7.98
N GLY A 66 1.00 -1.41 7.22
CA GLY A 66 0.35 -0.31 6.50
C GLY A 66 -0.71 -0.80 5.50
N GLN A 67 -0.38 -1.81 4.70
CA GLN A 67 -1.29 -2.38 3.71
C GLN A 67 -2.53 -3.02 4.36
N ASN A 68 -2.35 -3.77 5.45
CA ASN A 68 -3.46 -4.35 6.22
C ASN A 68 -4.34 -3.26 6.85
N ALA A 69 -3.75 -2.20 7.40
CA ALA A 69 -4.50 -1.08 7.96
C ALA A 69 -5.36 -0.39 6.90
N VAL A 70 -4.81 -0.13 5.71
CA VAL A 70 -5.55 0.43 4.58
C VAL A 70 -6.68 -0.50 4.12
N ALA A 71 -6.44 -1.81 4.07
CA ALA A 71 -7.47 -2.79 3.72
C ALA A 71 -8.64 -2.80 4.71
N ILE A 72 -8.36 -2.78 6.02
CA ILE A 72 -9.39 -2.72 7.07
C ILE A 72 -10.19 -1.42 6.98
N LEU A 73 -9.52 -0.27 6.87
CA LEU A 73 -10.19 1.03 6.71
C LEU A 73 -11.04 1.08 5.44
N GLY A 74 -10.53 0.53 4.33
CA GLY A 74 -11.26 0.38 3.08
C GLY A 74 -12.51 -0.46 3.23
N GLY A 75 -12.42 -1.57 3.98
CA GLY A 75 -13.57 -2.41 4.34
C GLY A 75 -14.63 -1.65 5.11
N ILE A 76 -14.24 -0.93 6.17
CA ILE A 76 -15.18 -0.17 7.03
C ILE A 76 -15.89 0.94 6.24
N VAL A 77 -15.14 1.71 5.45
CA VAL A 77 -15.72 2.78 4.61
C VAL A 77 -16.58 2.19 3.50
N GLY A 78 -16.13 1.10 2.90
CA GLY A 78 -16.85 0.37 1.86
C GLY A 78 -18.17 -0.20 2.35
N GLU A 79 -18.18 -0.82 3.53
CA GLU A 79 -19.39 -1.33 4.19
C GLU A 79 -20.42 -0.22 4.38
N GLY A 80 -20.03 0.91 5.00
CA GLY A 80 -20.94 2.03 5.22
C GLY A 80 -21.48 2.65 3.92
N ALA A 81 -20.74 2.55 2.81
CA ALA A 81 -21.17 3.04 1.51
C ALA A 81 -22.06 2.05 0.74
N LEU A 82 -21.77 0.74 0.80
CA LEU A 82 -22.41 -0.30 -0.01
C LEU A 82 -23.59 -0.98 0.68
N SER A 83 -23.58 -1.04 2.02
CA SER A 83 -24.64 -1.67 2.83
C SER A 83 -26.06 -1.22 2.47
N PRO A 84 -26.38 0.09 2.31
CA PRO A 84 -27.74 0.50 1.94
C PRO A 84 -28.19 0.04 0.55
N TYR A 85 -27.27 -0.15 -0.39
CA TYR A 85 -27.60 -0.68 -1.72
C TYR A 85 -27.85 -2.19 -1.67
N PHE A 86 -27.06 -2.90 -0.87
CA PHE A 86 -27.23 -4.33 -0.65
C PHE A 86 -28.53 -4.66 0.09
N SER A 87 -28.89 -3.88 1.12
CA SER A 87 -30.14 -4.06 1.85
C SER A 87 -31.35 -3.83 0.94
N ALA A 88 -31.32 -2.78 0.11
CA ALA A 88 -32.40 -2.52 -0.86
C ALA A 88 -32.55 -3.64 -1.90
N LEU A 89 -31.44 -4.24 -2.36
CA LEU A 89 -31.47 -5.38 -3.27
C LEU A 89 -32.08 -6.63 -2.61
N MET A 90 -31.82 -6.85 -1.33
CA MET A 90 -32.37 -7.99 -0.58
C MET A 90 -33.87 -7.82 -0.28
N GLU A 91 -34.34 -6.60 -0.06
CA GLU A 91 -35.78 -6.32 0.10
C GLU A 91 -36.60 -6.53 -1.19
N LEU A 92 -35.92 -6.52 -2.35
CA LEU A 92 -36.51 -6.78 -3.66
C LEU A 92 -36.74 -8.28 -3.95
N TRP A 93 -36.24 -9.18 -3.09
CA TRP A 93 -36.29 -10.63 -3.23
C TRP A 93 -37.22 -11.27 -2.20
#